data_AF-A0A6J6A5J9-F1
#
_entry.id   AF-A0A6J6A5J9-F1
#
_cell.length_a   1.000
_cell.length_b   1.000
_cell.length_c   1.000
_cell.angle_alpha   90.00
_cell.angle_beta   90.00
_cell.angle_gamma   90.00
#
_symmetry.space_group_name_H-M   'P 1'
#
loop_
_entity.id
_entity.type
_entity.pdbx_description
1 polymer ?
#
loop_
_entity_poly.entity_id
_entity_poly.type
_entity_poly.pdbx_seq_one_letter_code
_entity_poly.pdbx_strand_id
1 'polypeptide(L)'
;MRRSFVLGALGLIAMAGVAVGCSDSKTASTTTAGGGDVTVPSGAEGTPVAVVAADTSATTQTLTADPISVAAGQVTFTFQNTGTKQHEMIILKTDDAIDALVVGADDKVSEAASVGEISETDAGKTVTKTFPLAAGKYILVCNIAKHYAQGMRVAFTVTG
;
A
#
# COMPACT_ATOMS: atom_id res chain seq x y z
N MET A 1 45.90 10.53 25.57
CA MET A 1 46.82 10.44 24.42
C MET A 1 46.29 11.27 23.26
N ARG A 2 47.18 11.85 22.47
CA ARG A 2 46.98 12.91 21.47
C ARG A 2 47.00 12.34 20.03
N ARG A 3 46.18 12.93 19.14
CA ARG A 3 46.39 13.22 17.69
C ARG A 3 46.42 12.00 16.73
N SER A 4 45.98 12.06 15.47
CA SER A 4 46.15 13.13 14.46
C SER A 4 45.10 13.09 13.33
N PHE A 5 44.83 14.28 12.80
CA PHE A 5 44.22 14.60 11.49
C PHE A 5 45.12 14.22 10.30
N VAL A 6 44.54 13.97 9.12
CA VAL A 6 45.11 14.39 7.83
C VAL A 6 43.98 14.85 6.89
N LEU A 7 44.06 16.12 6.49
CA LEU A 7 43.37 16.78 5.37
C LEU A 7 44.11 16.43 4.05
N GLY A 8 43.36 16.28 2.95
CA GLY A 8 43.90 16.23 1.59
C GLY A 8 42.85 16.73 0.59
N ALA A 9 43.25 17.65 -0.28
CA ALA A 9 42.42 18.72 -0.82
C ALA A 9 42.12 18.62 -2.34
N LEU A 10 41.09 19.38 -2.73
CA LEU A 10 40.92 20.20 -3.95
C LEU A 10 41.02 19.58 -5.36
N GLY A 11 39.93 19.77 -6.11
CA GLY A 11 39.92 19.86 -7.57
C GLY A 11 38.67 20.60 -8.07
N LEU A 12 38.79 21.91 -8.26
CA LEU A 12 37.79 22.81 -8.88
C LEU A 12 37.66 22.52 -10.39
N ILE A 13 36.44 22.46 -10.92
CA ILE A 13 36.12 22.97 -12.27
C ILE A 13 34.77 23.69 -12.19
N ALA A 14 34.81 25.00 -12.38
CA ALA A 14 33.66 25.85 -12.68
C ALA A 14 33.47 25.92 -14.20
N MET A 15 32.24 26.06 -14.68
CA MET A 15 31.89 26.79 -15.91
C MET A 15 30.39 27.12 -15.88
N ALA A 16 30.10 28.32 -16.36
CA ALA A 16 28.95 29.13 -16.08
C ALA A 16 27.82 28.98 -17.12
N GLY A 17 26.61 29.43 -16.74
CA GLY A 17 25.97 30.49 -17.53
C GLY A 17 24.61 30.22 -18.18
N VAL A 18 23.65 31.03 -17.74
CA VAL A 18 22.63 31.79 -18.51
C VAL A 18 21.43 31.02 -19.11
N ALA A 19 20.22 31.27 -18.59
CA ALA A 19 19.31 32.31 -19.11
C ALA A 19 17.90 32.17 -18.54
N VAL A 20 17.34 33.31 -18.12
CA VAL A 20 15.96 33.53 -17.69
C VAL A 20 15.05 33.67 -18.92
N GLY A 21 13.86 33.09 -18.86
CA GLY A 21 12.78 33.36 -19.82
C GLY A 21 11.39 33.16 -19.19
N CYS A 22 10.79 34.26 -18.72
CA CYS A 22 9.34 34.48 -18.64
C CYS A 22 8.95 35.23 -19.95
N SER A 23 7.77 35.22 -20.58
CA SER A 23 6.36 35.03 -20.23
C SER A 23 5.51 34.83 -21.52
N ASP A 24 4.21 34.57 -21.33
CA ASP A 24 3.05 35.03 -22.13
C ASP A 24 2.20 34.05 -22.97
N SER A 25 1.05 33.68 -22.37
CA SER A 25 -0.33 34.01 -22.80
C SER A 25 -0.96 33.45 -24.11
N LYS A 26 -2.11 32.77 -23.90
CA LYS A 26 -3.35 32.65 -24.74
C LYS A 26 -3.45 31.65 -25.92
N THR A 27 -4.28 30.64 -25.65
CA THR A 27 -5.53 30.26 -26.35
C THR A 27 -5.52 29.91 -27.85
N ALA A 28 -5.71 28.60 -28.08
CA ALA A 28 -6.58 27.91 -29.03
C ALA A 28 -6.85 28.46 -30.45
N SER A 29 -6.67 27.62 -31.47
CA SER A 29 -7.79 27.05 -32.25
C SER A 29 -7.35 26.06 -33.34
N THR A 30 -8.05 24.92 -33.35
CA THR A 30 -8.62 24.21 -34.50
C THR A 30 -7.71 23.69 -35.63
N THR A 31 -7.50 22.37 -35.59
CA THR A 31 -7.54 21.53 -36.81
C THR A 31 -8.50 20.37 -36.56
N THR A 32 -9.62 20.35 -37.28
CA THR A 32 -10.50 19.16 -37.38
C THR A 32 -10.11 18.42 -38.65
N ALA A 33 -9.68 17.16 -38.52
CA ALA A 33 -9.91 16.10 -39.50
C ALA A 33 -9.54 14.72 -38.93
N GLY A 34 -10.57 13.94 -38.56
CA GLY A 34 -10.66 12.52 -38.87
C GLY A 34 -9.57 11.58 -38.36
N GLY A 35 -9.53 11.36 -37.05
CA GLY A 35 -8.97 10.16 -36.45
C GLY A 35 -9.69 10.00 -35.13
N GLY A 36 -10.56 9.01 -35.00
CA GLY A 36 -11.23 8.72 -33.73
C GLY A 36 -10.16 8.39 -32.71
N ASP A 37 -9.81 9.38 -31.89
CA ASP A 37 -9.16 9.13 -30.62
C ASP A 37 -10.16 8.31 -29.84
N VAL A 38 -9.97 6.99 -29.88
CA VAL A 38 -10.47 6.14 -28.81
C VAL A 38 -9.67 6.62 -27.61
N THR A 39 -10.21 7.59 -26.89
CA THR A 39 -9.80 7.88 -25.54
C THR A 39 -10.12 6.61 -24.78
N VAL A 40 -9.16 5.68 -24.74
CA VAL A 40 -9.20 4.53 -23.85
C VAL A 40 -9.30 5.17 -22.48
N PRO A 41 -10.41 4.97 -21.74
CA PRO A 41 -10.46 5.47 -20.38
C PRO A 41 -9.26 4.86 -19.68
N SER A 42 -8.33 5.70 -19.23
CA SER A 42 -7.30 5.32 -18.26
C SER A 42 -8.06 4.60 -17.16
N GLY A 43 -7.94 3.27 -17.12
CA GLY A 43 -8.74 2.41 -16.25
C GLY A 43 -8.67 2.99 -14.85
N ALA A 44 -9.82 3.32 -14.28
CA ALA A 44 -9.91 4.09 -13.04
C ALA A 44 -8.93 3.52 -12.01
N GLU A 45 -7.88 4.28 -11.68
CA GLU A 45 -6.94 3.89 -10.64
C GLU A 45 -7.73 3.79 -9.33
N GLY A 46 -7.65 2.65 -8.65
CA GLY A 46 -8.38 2.45 -7.40
C GLY A 46 -7.85 3.38 -6.30
N THR A 47 -8.72 3.77 -5.37
CA THR A 47 -8.38 4.58 -4.20
C THR A 47 -7.23 3.93 -3.44
N PRO A 48 -6.09 4.60 -3.26
CA PRO A 48 -4.89 3.99 -2.70
C PRO A 48 -5.02 3.79 -1.18
N VAL A 49 -4.53 2.64 -0.71
CA VAL A 49 -4.35 2.32 0.70
C VAL A 49 -2.98 1.68 0.88
N ALA A 50 -2.13 2.26 1.73
CA ALA A 50 -0.88 1.64 2.13
C ALA A 50 -1.15 0.64 3.25
N VAL A 51 -0.58 -0.57 3.16
CA VAL A 51 -0.67 -1.59 4.20
C VAL A 51 0.73 -2.05 4.56
N VAL A 52 1.08 -2.02 5.85
CA VAL A 52 2.39 -2.43 6.34
C VAL A 52 2.26 -3.62 7.26
N ALA A 53 2.99 -4.68 6.92
CA ALA A 53 3.22 -5.83 7.78
C ALA A 53 4.59 -5.73 8.46
N ALA A 54 4.65 -6.04 9.75
CA ALA A 54 5.89 -6.01 10.52
C ALA A 54 5.89 -7.07 11.64
N ASP A 55 7.08 -7.57 11.98
CA ASP A 55 7.31 -8.39 13.18
C ASP A 55 7.80 -7.47 14.31
N THR A 56 7.06 -7.36 15.41
CA THR A 56 7.47 -6.56 16.57
C THR A 56 8.20 -7.39 17.64
N SER A 57 7.98 -8.70 17.63
CA SER A 57 8.64 -9.69 18.47
C SER A 57 8.62 -11.05 17.78
N ALA A 58 9.31 -12.04 18.36
CA ALA A 58 9.20 -13.44 17.94
C ALA A 58 7.74 -13.95 17.94
N THR A 59 6.89 -13.41 18.82
CA THR A 59 5.49 -13.82 19.03
C THR A 59 4.46 -12.70 18.80
N THR A 60 4.86 -11.60 18.17
CA THR A 60 3.93 -10.49 17.89
C THR A 60 4.21 -9.89 16.53
N GLN A 61 3.15 -9.76 15.73
CA GLN A 61 3.19 -9.23 14.38
C GLN A 61 2.05 -8.21 14.22
N THR A 62 2.26 -7.22 13.38
CA THR A 62 1.29 -6.13 13.18
C THR A 62 0.96 -5.98 11.72
N LEU A 63 -0.30 -5.61 11.48
CA LEU A 63 -0.77 -5.12 10.20
C LEU A 63 -1.33 -3.71 10.44
N THR A 64 -0.91 -2.73 9.65
CA THR A 64 -1.48 -1.37 9.69
C THR A 64 -1.97 -0.97 8.31
N ALA A 65 -2.98 -0.11 8.24
CA ALA A 65 -3.52 0.43 7.00
C ALA A 65 -3.61 1.95 7.10
N ASP A 66 -3.27 2.65 6.03
CA ASP A 66 -3.39 4.11 5.93
C ASP A 66 -3.86 4.52 4.51
N PRO A 67 -5.03 5.16 4.36
CA PRO A 67 -6.02 5.43 5.42
C PRO A 67 -6.72 4.15 5.89
N ILE A 68 -7.30 4.17 7.10
CA ILE A 68 -8.15 3.07 7.62
C ILE A 68 -9.58 3.07 7.06
N SER A 69 -9.93 4.09 6.28
CA SER A 69 -11.27 4.24 5.70
C SER A 69 -11.19 4.90 4.32
N VAL A 70 -11.95 4.37 3.37
CA VAL A 70 -12.04 4.88 1.99
C VAL A 70 -13.48 4.81 1.48
N ALA A 71 -13.79 5.47 0.37
CA ALA A 71 -15.09 5.30 -0.30
C ALA A 71 -15.19 3.95 -1.03
N ALA A 72 -16.41 3.45 -1.20
CA ALA A 72 -16.69 2.26 -2.00
C ALA A 72 -16.29 2.42 -3.46
N GLY A 73 -15.86 1.31 -4.07
CA GLY A 73 -15.39 1.26 -5.44
C GLY A 73 -14.09 0.47 -5.57
N GLN A 74 -13.28 0.82 -6.56
CA GLN A 74 -11.95 0.24 -6.72
C GLN A 74 -11.03 0.76 -5.61
N VAL A 75 -10.48 -0.14 -4.80
CA VAL A 75 -9.51 0.16 -3.74
C VAL A 75 -8.21 -0.56 -4.06
N THR A 76 -7.11 0.19 -4.14
CA THR A 76 -5.78 -0.33 -4.45
C THR A 76 -4.96 -0.42 -3.18
N PHE A 77 -4.72 -1.64 -2.70
CA PHE A 77 -3.82 -1.85 -1.57
C PHE A 77 -2.39 -2.00 -2.07
N THR A 78 -1.47 -1.27 -1.45
CA THR A 78 -0.03 -1.49 -1.56
C THR A 78 0.45 -2.12 -0.26
N PHE A 79 0.63 -3.43 -0.28
CA PHE A 79 1.07 -4.23 0.85
C PHE A 79 2.59 -4.32 0.87
N GLN A 80 3.20 -3.82 1.95
CA GLN A 80 4.64 -3.89 2.17
C GLN A 80 4.94 -4.77 3.37
N ASN A 81 5.75 -5.80 3.15
CA ASN A 81 6.30 -6.60 4.22
C ASN A 81 7.63 -6.01 4.69
N THR A 82 7.60 -5.30 5.82
CA THR A 82 8.79 -4.75 6.49
C THR A 82 9.33 -5.68 7.60
N GLY A 83 8.67 -6.81 7.82
CA GLY A 83 9.06 -7.83 8.78
C GLY A 83 10.20 -8.71 8.28
N THR A 84 10.41 -9.79 9.02
CA THR A 84 11.41 -10.84 8.77
C THR A 84 10.79 -12.16 8.33
N LYS A 85 9.50 -12.36 8.61
CA LYS A 85 8.71 -13.53 8.20
C LYS A 85 7.97 -13.25 6.90
N GLN A 86 7.43 -14.30 6.30
CA GLN A 86 6.44 -14.14 5.23
C GLN A 86 5.11 -13.67 5.82
N HIS A 87 4.42 -12.80 5.10
CA HIS A 87 3.13 -12.26 5.52
C HIS A 87 2.18 -12.16 4.32
N GLU A 88 0.89 -12.28 4.59
CA GLU A 88 -0.18 -12.10 3.60
C GLU A 88 -1.17 -11.02 4.10
N MET A 89 -2.09 -10.64 3.22
CA MET A 89 -3.22 -9.79 3.56
C MET A 89 -4.49 -10.33 2.91
N ILE A 90 -5.38 -10.87 3.73
CA ILE A 90 -6.74 -11.28 3.36
C ILE A 90 -7.72 -10.17 3.78
N ILE A 91 -8.70 -9.91 2.93
CA ILE A 91 -9.75 -8.90 3.13
C ILE A 91 -11.04 -9.62 3.50
N LEU A 92 -11.39 -9.62 4.79
CA LEU A 92 -12.63 -10.23 5.28
C LEU A 92 -13.72 -9.17 5.42
N LYS A 93 -14.87 -9.36 4.76
CA LYS A 93 -16.05 -8.49 4.96
C LYS A 93 -16.90 -9.03 6.11
N THR A 94 -16.87 -8.37 7.27
CA THR A 94 -17.59 -8.83 8.47
C THR A 94 -17.94 -7.65 9.38
N ASP A 95 -19.00 -7.82 10.17
CA ASP A 95 -19.39 -6.91 11.25
C ASP A 95 -18.76 -7.26 12.60
N ASP A 96 -18.01 -8.37 12.67
CA ASP A 96 -17.30 -8.78 13.87
C ASP A 96 -16.25 -7.74 14.30
N ALA A 97 -15.99 -7.67 15.59
CA ALA A 97 -14.85 -6.92 16.10
C ALA A 97 -13.53 -7.56 15.62
N ILE A 98 -12.49 -6.76 15.43
CA ILE A 98 -11.21 -7.22 14.89
C ILE A 98 -10.60 -8.37 15.68
N ASP A 99 -10.88 -8.48 16.97
CA ASP A 99 -10.36 -9.45 17.92
C ASP A 99 -11.37 -10.56 18.29
N ALA A 100 -12.51 -10.62 17.60
CA ALA A 100 -13.59 -11.57 17.88
C ALA A 100 -13.68 -12.74 16.88
N LEU A 101 -12.82 -12.82 15.86
CA LEU A 101 -12.85 -13.95 14.93
C LEU A 101 -12.38 -15.23 15.64
N VAL A 102 -13.10 -16.32 15.41
CA VAL A 102 -12.79 -17.63 16.00
C VAL A 102 -11.56 -18.22 15.32
N VAL A 103 -10.57 -18.62 16.14
CA VAL A 103 -9.38 -19.34 15.69
C VAL A 103 -9.66 -20.84 15.72
N GLY A 104 -9.49 -21.50 14.58
CA GLY A 104 -9.65 -22.93 14.39
C GLY A 104 -8.49 -23.75 14.95
N ALA A 105 -8.60 -25.08 14.82
CA ALA A 105 -7.60 -26.01 15.32
C ALA A 105 -6.25 -25.95 14.56
N ASP A 106 -6.22 -25.31 13.40
CA ASP A 106 -5.05 -25.05 12.56
C ASP A 106 -4.40 -23.69 12.84
N ASP A 107 -4.81 -23.02 13.93
CA ASP A 107 -4.39 -21.68 14.33
C ASP A 107 -4.74 -20.57 13.32
N LYS A 108 -5.75 -20.79 12.47
CA LYS A 108 -6.25 -19.83 11.47
C LYS A 108 -7.67 -19.37 11.78
N VAL A 109 -8.07 -18.22 11.24
CA VAL A 109 -9.48 -17.80 11.19
C VAL A 109 -10.15 -18.32 9.92
N SER A 110 -11.48 -18.40 9.92
CA SER A 110 -12.24 -18.75 8.72
C SER A 110 -12.13 -17.66 7.64
N GLU A 111 -11.86 -18.07 6.41
CA GLU A 111 -11.82 -17.17 5.25
C GLU A 111 -13.15 -17.15 4.48
N ALA A 112 -14.24 -17.71 5.04
CA ALA A 112 -15.54 -17.77 4.36
C ALA A 112 -16.10 -16.38 3.99
N ALA A 113 -15.68 -15.34 4.72
CA ALA A 113 -16.02 -13.94 4.47
C ALA A 113 -14.99 -13.20 3.60
N SER A 114 -13.99 -13.89 3.04
CA SER A 114 -12.97 -13.30 2.19
C SER A 114 -13.55 -12.78 0.89
N VAL A 115 -13.16 -11.56 0.54
CA VAL A 115 -13.50 -10.90 -0.73
C VAL A 115 -12.25 -10.60 -1.58
N GLY A 116 -11.08 -11.02 -1.12
CA GLY A 116 -9.82 -10.81 -1.82
C GLY A 116 -8.61 -11.01 -0.92
N GLU A 117 -7.46 -11.21 -1.56
CA GLU A 117 -6.19 -11.40 -0.88
C GLU A 117 -5.01 -10.86 -1.70
N ILE A 118 -3.96 -10.48 -0.98
CA ILE A 118 -2.57 -10.47 -1.43
C ILE A 118 -1.92 -11.66 -0.74
N SER A 119 -1.59 -12.69 -1.52
CA SER A 119 -1.00 -13.95 -1.04
C SER A 119 0.37 -13.71 -0.40
N GLU A 120 0.96 -14.78 0.11
CA GLU A 120 2.15 -14.72 0.92
C GLU A 120 3.32 -13.99 0.23
N THR A 121 3.80 -12.95 0.89
CA THR A 121 4.79 -12.00 0.39
C THR A 121 6.02 -12.05 1.29
N ASP A 122 7.18 -12.30 0.69
CA ASP A 122 8.45 -12.42 1.42
C ASP A 122 8.87 -11.10 2.08
N ALA A 123 9.76 -11.21 3.07
CA ALA A 123 10.36 -10.06 3.75
C ALA A 123 11.02 -9.08 2.76
N GLY A 124 10.79 -7.79 2.97
CA GLY A 124 11.32 -6.72 2.14
C GLY A 124 10.65 -6.58 0.76
N LYS A 125 9.55 -7.31 0.50
CA LYS A 125 8.79 -7.21 -0.74
C LYS A 125 7.55 -6.34 -0.58
N THR A 126 7.14 -5.75 -1.70
CA THR A 126 5.93 -4.95 -1.83
C THR A 126 5.10 -5.52 -2.96
N VAL A 127 3.79 -5.66 -2.74
CA VAL A 127 2.82 -6.10 -3.74
C VAL A 127 1.66 -5.11 -3.77
N THR A 128 1.20 -4.76 -4.96
CA THR A 128 0.05 -3.87 -5.16
C THR A 128 -1.06 -4.62 -5.87
N LYS A 129 -2.29 -4.53 -5.36
CA LYS A 129 -3.48 -5.15 -5.96
C LYS A 129 -4.74 -4.33 -5.72
N THR A 130 -5.60 -4.27 -6.73
CA THR A 130 -6.85 -3.52 -6.70
C THR A 130 -8.04 -4.46 -6.56
N PHE A 131 -8.99 -4.10 -5.69
CA PHE A 131 -10.20 -4.86 -5.41
C PHE A 131 -11.45 -3.98 -5.51
N PRO A 132 -12.55 -4.48 -6.08
CA PRO A 132 -13.85 -3.81 -6.00
C PRO A 132 -14.45 -4.04 -4.60
N LEU A 133 -14.45 -3.03 -3.75
CA LEU A 133 -15.02 -3.11 -2.40
C LEU A 133 -16.34 -2.33 -2.31
N ALA A 134 -17.39 -3.02 -1.86
CA ALA A 134 -18.65 -2.37 -1.50
C ALA A 134 -18.53 -1.68 -0.13
N ALA A 135 -19.45 -0.77 0.18
CA ALA A 135 -19.53 -0.20 1.53
C ALA A 135 -19.70 -1.31 2.59
N GLY A 136 -19.09 -1.12 3.76
CA GLY A 136 -19.13 -2.05 4.88
C GLY A 136 -17.90 -2.00 5.78
N LYS A 137 -17.91 -2.88 6.79
CA LYS A 137 -16.80 -3.14 7.70
C LYS A 137 -15.97 -4.31 7.18
N TYR A 138 -14.66 -4.19 7.38
CA TYR A 138 -13.69 -5.19 6.97
C TYR A 138 -12.65 -5.40 8.06
N ILE A 139 -12.06 -6.58 8.04
CA ILE A 139 -10.83 -6.89 8.76
C ILE A 139 -9.80 -7.26 7.71
N LEU A 140 -8.68 -6.54 7.69
CA LEU A 140 -7.49 -6.99 6.98
C LEU A 140 -6.71 -7.90 7.93
N VAL A 141 -6.31 -9.08 7.49
CA VAL A 141 -5.69 -10.10 8.34
C VAL A 141 -4.57 -10.84 7.60
N CYS A 142 -3.52 -11.20 8.33
CA CYS A 142 -2.61 -12.26 7.90
C CYS A 142 -3.05 -13.57 8.56
N ASN A 143 -3.40 -14.58 7.75
CA ASN A 143 -4.00 -15.84 8.22
C ASN A 143 -3.03 -17.03 8.15
N ILE A 144 -1.73 -16.77 8.01
CA ILE A 144 -0.69 -17.73 8.34
C ILE A 144 -0.88 -18.15 9.79
N ALA A 145 -0.74 -19.44 10.07
CA ALA A 145 -1.02 -20.04 11.38
C ALA A 145 -0.47 -19.18 12.54
N LYS A 146 -1.35 -18.87 13.49
CA LYS A 146 -1.13 -18.03 14.70
C LYS A 146 -0.98 -16.53 14.46
N HIS A 147 -0.80 -16.02 13.24
CA HIS A 147 -0.51 -14.60 13.01
C HIS A 147 -1.71 -13.71 13.42
N TYR A 148 -2.94 -14.09 13.08
CA TYR A 148 -4.15 -13.39 13.55
C TYR A 148 -4.18 -13.30 15.07
N ALA A 149 -4.04 -14.43 15.77
CA ALA A 149 -4.09 -14.50 17.23
C ALA A 149 -2.98 -13.67 17.89
N GLN A 150 -1.81 -13.57 17.25
CA GLN A 150 -0.66 -12.77 17.68
C GLN A 150 -0.76 -11.27 17.35
N GLY A 151 -1.90 -10.81 16.82
CA GLY A 151 -2.18 -9.37 16.62
C GLY A 151 -2.13 -8.90 15.17
N MET A 152 -1.92 -9.79 14.19
CA MET A 152 -1.72 -9.40 12.79
C MET A 152 -3.04 -9.16 12.05
N ARG A 153 -3.75 -8.12 12.46
CA ARG A 153 -5.08 -7.74 11.99
C ARG A 153 -5.32 -6.25 12.16
N VAL A 154 -6.13 -5.65 11.28
CA VAL A 154 -6.55 -4.24 11.39
C VAL A 154 -7.98 -4.05 10.90
N ALA A 155 -8.73 -3.19 11.58
CA ALA A 155 -10.06 -2.77 11.15
C ALA A 155 -9.93 -1.86 9.93
N PHE A 156 -10.77 -2.08 8.94
CA PHE A 156 -10.84 -1.23 7.75
C PHE A 156 -12.30 -0.96 7.39
N THR A 157 -12.60 0.28 6.99
CA THR A 157 -13.97 0.68 6.65
C THR A 157 -14.05 1.15 5.21
N VAL A 158 -15.11 0.73 4.51
CA VAL A 158 -15.46 1.27 3.20
C VAL A 158 -16.77 2.03 3.35
N THR A 159 -16.76 3.33 3.10
CA THR A 159 -17.93 4.21 3.23
C THR A 159 -18.75 4.21 1.95
N GLY A 160 -20.07 4.42 2.10
CA GLY A 160 -20.99 4.63 0.98
C GLY A 160 -21.16 6.10 0.62
#